data_AF-A0A6J1C8Y9-F1
#
_entry.id   AF-A0A6J1C8Y9-F1
#
_cell.length_a   1.000
_cell.length_b   1.000
_cell.length_c   1.000
_cell.angle_alpha   90.00
_cell.angle_beta   90.00
_cell.angle_gamma   90.00
#
_symmetry.space_group_name_H-M   'P 1'
#
loop_
_entity.id
_entity.type
_entity.pdbx_description
1 polymer ?
#
loop_
_entity_poly.entity_id
_entity_poly.type
_entity_poly.pdbx_seq_one_letter_code
_entity_poly.pdbx_strand_id
1 'polypeptide(L)'
;MITASISKFPAIVPSRFSFFRSAAASSAMSESDRSSPFAAPRLVLKKILAKLQHEGDGAVVRRGIGRTDLKNLDPFLMLDDFSGWQHKVTL
;
A
#
# COMPACT_ATOMS: atom_id res chain seq x y z
N MET A 1 -27.56 -34.03 -21.25
CA MET A 1 -28.46 -32.92 -21.63
C MET A 1 -29.41 -32.68 -20.46
N ILE A 2 -29.11 -31.67 -19.62
CA ILE A 2 -30.05 -31.17 -18.62
C ILE A 2 -30.01 -29.65 -18.75
N THR A 3 -31.19 -29.09 -18.96
CA THR A 3 -31.45 -27.72 -19.38
C THR A 3 -31.93 -26.89 -18.19
N ALA A 4 -31.68 -25.58 -18.29
CA ALA A 4 -32.27 -24.47 -17.53
C ALA A 4 -31.95 -24.43 -16.02
N SER A 5 -31.87 -23.27 -15.36
CA SER A 5 -32.57 -22.02 -15.58
C SER A 5 -31.83 -20.89 -14.86
N ILE A 6 -31.52 -19.80 -15.58
CA ILE A 6 -30.96 -18.58 -15.00
C ILE A 6 -32.12 -17.80 -14.39
N SER A 7 -32.27 -17.84 -13.06
CA SER A 7 -33.23 -17.03 -12.34
C SER A 7 -32.72 -15.59 -12.22
N LYS A 8 -33.39 -14.71 -12.96
CA LYS A 8 -33.24 -13.25 -12.95
C LYS A 8 -33.60 -12.69 -11.57
N PHE A 9 -32.64 -12.07 -10.87
CA PHE A 9 -32.92 -11.35 -9.63
C PHE A 9 -33.54 -9.97 -9.95
N PRO A 10 -34.61 -9.53 -9.25
CA PRO A 10 -35.22 -8.23 -9.49
C PRO A 10 -34.37 -7.09 -8.93
N ALA A 11 -34.27 -6.02 -9.71
CA ALA A 11 -33.63 -4.77 -9.31
C ALA A 11 -34.45 -4.09 -8.20
N ILE A 12 -33.83 -3.86 -7.04
CA ILE A 12 -34.39 -3.04 -5.97
C ILE A 12 -33.87 -1.62 -6.19
N VAL A 13 -34.77 -0.71 -6.58
CA VAL A 13 -34.50 0.73 -6.69
C VAL A 13 -35.08 1.41 -5.46
N PRO A 14 -34.29 1.97 -4.53
CA PRO A 14 -34.82 2.86 -3.52
C PRO A 14 -34.98 4.28 -4.10
N SER A 15 -36.25 4.64 -4.30
CA SER A 15 -36.89 5.90 -3.90
C SER A 15 -35.99 7.15 -3.70
N ARG A 16 -36.27 8.15 -4.53
CA ARG A 16 -35.83 9.55 -4.37
C ARG A 16 -36.19 10.09 -2.99
N PHE A 17 -35.18 10.33 -2.16
CA PHE A 17 -35.32 11.07 -0.92
C PHE A 17 -34.91 12.52 -1.19
N SER A 18 -35.89 13.43 -1.33
CA SER A 18 -35.63 14.86 -1.50
C SER A 18 -35.37 15.50 -0.14
N PHE A 19 -34.11 15.69 0.22
CA PHE A 19 -33.72 16.49 1.37
C PHE A 19 -33.64 17.97 0.98
N PHE A 20 -34.26 18.83 1.80
CA PHE A 20 -34.35 20.27 1.59
C PHE A 20 -32.97 20.96 1.55
N ARG A 21 -32.84 21.91 0.63
CA ARG A 21 -31.69 22.80 0.40
C ARG A 21 -31.67 23.89 1.49
N SER A 22 -30.60 23.96 2.29
CA SER A 22 -30.28 25.15 3.08
C SER A 22 -29.03 25.80 2.48
N ALA A 23 -29.21 27.03 1.96
CA ALA A 23 -28.13 27.86 1.47
C ALA A 23 -27.54 28.64 2.65
N ALA A 24 -26.32 28.29 3.06
CA ALA A 24 -25.50 29.13 3.92
C ALA A 24 -24.31 29.65 3.10
N ALA A 25 -24.04 30.94 3.26
CA ALA A 25 -23.16 31.80 2.48
C ALA A 25 -21.83 31.16 2.03
N SER A 26 -21.48 31.41 0.76
CA SER A 26 -20.22 31.05 0.14
C SER A 26 -19.03 31.79 0.77
N SER A 27 -18.43 31.20 1.80
CA SER A 27 -17.00 31.40 2.02
C SER A 27 -16.27 30.50 1.04
N ALA A 28 -15.97 31.02 -0.15
CA ALA A 28 -15.13 30.39 -1.14
C ALA A 28 -13.70 30.26 -0.56
N MET A 29 -13.49 29.23 0.25
CA MET A 29 -12.16 28.72 0.51
C MET A 29 -11.71 28.06 -0.78
N SER A 30 -10.59 28.54 -1.32
CA SER A 30 -9.96 27.99 -2.51
C SER A 30 -9.81 26.47 -2.34
N GLU A 31 -10.65 25.72 -3.05
CA GLU A 31 -10.57 24.29 -3.24
C GLU A 31 -9.29 24.01 -4.03
N SER A 32 -8.18 24.06 -3.31
CA SER A 32 -6.86 23.80 -3.84
C SER A 32 -6.73 22.29 -3.99
N ASP A 33 -7.04 21.81 -5.20
CA ASP A 33 -6.67 20.51 -5.79
C ASP A 33 -6.38 19.38 -4.79
N ARG A 34 -7.38 19.04 -3.96
CA ARG A 34 -7.33 17.82 -3.14
C ARG A 34 -7.72 16.62 -3.98
N SER A 35 -6.95 16.35 -5.03
CA SER A 35 -6.94 15.00 -5.58
C SER A 35 -6.59 14.04 -4.44
N SER A 36 -7.47 13.06 -4.18
CA SER A 36 -7.17 12.03 -3.18
C SER A 36 -5.78 11.45 -3.53
N PRO A 37 -4.83 11.34 -2.60
CA PRO A 37 -3.50 10.79 -2.89
C PRO A 37 -3.56 9.33 -3.40
N PHE A 38 -4.73 8.71 -3.33
CA PHE A 38 -5.01 7.37 -3.84
C PHE A 38 -5.87 7.37 -5.12
N ALA A 39 -6.22 8.53 -5.68
CA ALA A 39 -6.98 8.62 -6.94
C ALA A 39 -6.19 8.05 -8.13
N ALA A 40 -4.86 8.06 -8.06
CA ALA A 40 -3.96 7.45 -9.03
C ALA A 40 -2.82 6.70 -8.29
N PRO A 41 -3.01 5.42 -7.92
CA PRO A 41 -1.98 4.66 -7.21
C PRO A 41 -0.75 4.44 -8.11
N ARG A 42 0.44 4.47 -7.50
CA ARG A 42 1.68 4.15 -8.21
C ARG A 42 1.79 2.65 -8.45
N LEU A 43 2.20 2.28 -9.66
CA LEU A 43 2.48 0.88 -10.02
C LEU A 43 3.78 0.42 -9.36
N VAL A 44 3.78 -0.81 -8.84
CA VAL A 44 4.98 -1.45 -8.30
C VAL A 44 5.76 -2.06 -9.46
N LEU A 45 6.88 -1.44 -9.84
CA LEU A 45 7.72 -1.91 -10.94
C LEU A 45 8.54 -3.15 -10.60
N LYS A 46 8.98 -3.28 -9.34
CA LYS A 46 9.83 -4.39 -8.89
C LYS A 46 9.55 -4.72 -7.43
N LYS A 47 9.44 -6.02 -7.12
CA LYS A 47 9.40 -6.55 -5.75
C LYS A 47 10.66 -7.38 -5.52
N ILE A 48 11.32 -7.17 -4.39
CA ILE A 48 12.56 -7.85 -4.05
C ILE A 48 12.43 -8.41 -2.64
N LEU A 49 12.83 -9.67 -2.48
CA LEU A 49 12.90 -10.29 -1.16
C LEU A 49 14.17 -9.84 -0.44
N ALA A 50 13.99 -9.25 0.75
CA ALA A 50 15.11 -8.93 1.63
C ALA A 50 15.80 -10.21 2.11
N LYS A 51 17.13 -10.26 2.00
CA LYS A 51 17.94 -11.44 2.31
C LYS A 51 18.70 -11.25 3.60
N LEU A 52 18.81 -12.34 4.35
CA LEU A 52 19.58 -12.42 5.58
C LEU A 52 21.08 -12.32 5.27
N GLN A 53 21.82 -11.54 6.06
CA GLN A 53 23.28 -11.45 5.98
C GLN A 53 23.87 -11.10 7.34
N HIS A 54 25.13 -11.51 7.55
CA HIS A 54 25.91 -11.13 8.72
C HIS A 54 26.57 -9.77 8.50
N GLU A 55 26.53 -8.93 9.52
CA GLU A 55 27.14 -7.60 9.54
C GLU A 55 27.87 -7.41 10.88
N GLY A 56 28.95 -6.62 10.87
CA GLY A 56 29.68 -6.24 12.09
C GLY A 56 30.00 -7.42 13.03
N ASP A 57 29.79 -7.21 14.33
CA ASP A 57 30.12 -8.15 15.40
C ASP A 57 29.00 -9.20 15.62
N GLY A 58 28.70 -9.97 14.58
CA GLY A 58 27.70 -11.03 14.65
C GLY A 58 26.24 -10.57 14.56
N ALA A 59 26.00 -9.31 14.16
CA ALA A 59 24.66 -8.86 13.83
C ALA A 59 24.14 -9.60 12.59
N VAL A 60 22.83 -9.82 12.57
CA VAL A 60 22.14 -10.41 11.42
C VAL A 60 21.06 -9.45 10.97
N VAL A 61 21.14 -9.00 9.72
CA VAL A 61 20.17 -8.06 9.12
C VAL A 61 19.48 -8.71 7.93
N ARG A 62 18.29 -8.20 7.58
CA ARG A 62 17.61 -8.52 6.32
C ARG A 62 17.68 -7.30 5.38
N ARG A 63 18.55 -7.35 4.36
CA ARG A 63 18.79 -6.21 3.46
C ARG A 63 17.92 -6.22 2.22
N GLY A 64 17.23 -5.09 2.01
CA GLY A 64 16.40 -4.78 0.85
C GLY A 64 17.12 -3.95 -0.22
N ILE A 65 17.67 -2.78 0.14
CA ILE A 65 18.43 -1.87 -0.74
C ILE A 65 19.91 -1.96 -0.37
N GLY A 66 20.83 -1.83 -1.34
CA GLY A 66 22.28 -1.92 -1.12
C GLY A 66 22.87 -3.28 -1.53
N ARG A 67 22.12 -4.08 -2.31
CA ARG A 67 22.54 -5.40 -2.79
C ARG A 67 22.75 -5.41 -4.30
N THR A 68 23.37 -6.45 -4.84
CA THR A 68 23.62 -6.56 -6.30
C THR A 68 22.33 -6.53 -7.13
N ASP A 69 21.21 -7.02 -6.59
CA ASP A 69 19.88 -7.01 -7.22
C ASP A 69 19.13 -5.67 -7.07
N LEU A 70 19.54 -4.81 -6.13
CA LEU A 70 19.06 -3.44 -5.97
C LEU A 70 20.11 -2.60 -5.22
N LYS A 71 21.05 -2.03 -5.99
CA LYS A 71 22.23 -1.35 -5.45
C LYS A 71 21.86 -0.04 -4.75
N ASN A 72 20.98 0.74 -5.36
CA ASN A 72 20.54 2.03 -4.87
C ASN A 72 19.13 2.35 -5.38
N LEU A 73 18.45 3.24 -4.68
CA LEU A 73 17.22 3.90 -5.09
C LEU A 73 17.33 5.36 -4.67
N ASP A 74 17.99 6.18 -5.49
CA ASP A 74 18.24 7.60 -5.19
C ASP A 74 16.99 8.28 -4.59
N PRO A 75 17.07 8.89 -3.38
CA PRO A 75 18.25 9.22 -2.56
C PRO A 75 18.72 8.14 -1.56
N PHE A 76 18.15 6.95 -1.60
CA PHE A 76 18.41 5.85 -0.67
C PHE A 76 19.52 4.91 -1.16
N LEU A 77 20.54 4.73 -0.33
CA LEU A 77 21.67 3.85 -0.63
C LEU A 77 21.52 2.45 -0.01
N MET A 78 20.86 2.34 1.15
CA MET A 78 20.76 1.08 1.90
C MET A 78 19.47 1.03 2.71
N LEU A 79 18.92 -0.17 2.88
CA LEU A 79 17.77 -0.43 3.75
C LEU A 79 17.91 -1.81 4.39
N ASP A 80 18.11 -1.82 5.70
CA ASP A 80 18.25 -3.02 6.52
C ASP A 80 17.13 -3.08 7.54
N ASP A 81 16.53 -4.27 7.69
CA ASP A 81 15.67 -4.62 8.81
C ASP A 81 16.50 -5.41 9.82
N PHE A 82 16.55 -4.93 11.07
CA PHE A 82 17.41 -5.43 12.13
C PHE A 82 16.56 -5.92 13.32
N SER A 83 16.75 -7.18 13.70
CA SER A 83 16.01 -7.81 14.80
C SER A 83 16.78 -7.91 16.12
N GLY A 84 17.96 -7.30 16.24
CA GLY A 84 18.80 -7.35 17.44
C GLY A 84 19.98 -8.33 17.33
N TRP A 85 20.81 -8.37 18.36
CA TRP A 85 21.94 -9.29 18.46
C TRP A 85 21.45 -10.72 18.65
N GLN A 86 21.81 -11.61 17.73
CA GLN A 86 21.66 -13.05 17.94
C GLN A 86 22.85 -13.53 18.78
N HIS A 87 22.80 -13.30 20.09
CA HIS A 87 23.68 -14.05 20.99
C HIS A 87 23.22 -15.51 20.94
N LYS A 88 23.97 -16.31 20.17
CA LYS A 88 23.81 -17.76 20.16
C LYS A 88 24.37 -18.27 21.49
N VAL A 89 23.54 -18.31 22.54
CA VAL A 89 23.83 -19.12 23.72
C VAL A 89 23.83 -20.56 23.25
N THR A 90 25.01 -21.03 22.89
CA THR A 90 25.25 -22.43 22.56
C THR A 90 25.52 -23.11 23.89
N LEU A 91 24.51 -23.81 24.43
CA LEU A 91 24.68 -24.75 25.54
C LEU A 91 25.31 -26.05 25.02
#